data_AF-A0A1G8QNJ9-F1
#
_entry.id   AF-A0A1G8QNJ9-F1
#
_cell.length_a   1.000
_cell.length_b   1.000
_cell.length_c   1.000
_cell.angle_alpha   90.00
_cell.angle_beta   90.00
_cell.angle_gamma   90.00
#
_symmetry.space_group_name_H-M   'P 1'
#
loop_
_entity.id
_entity.type
_entity.pdbx_description
1 polymer ?
#
loop_
_entity_poly.entity_id
_entity_poly.type
_entity_poly.pdbx_seq_one_letter_code
_entity_poly.pdbx_strand_id
1 'polypeptide(L)' 'MLFEITKEMKKKIKEWDSCKAIDVSGAKFSYTFIPTSLGTVIHVNCDICKRTLDLTDDWG' A
#
# COMPACT_ATOMS: atom_id res chain seq x y z
N MET A 1 13.75 9.06 10.77
CA MET A 1 12.34 9.39 10.45
C MET A 1 11.59 8.08 10.33
N LEU A 2 10.57 7.84 11.16
CA LEU A 2 9.76 6.63 11.09
C LEU A 2 8.60 6.89 10.14
N PHE A 3 8.51 6.10 9.06
CA PHE A 3 7.35 6.12 8.19
C PHE A 3 6.26 5.25 8.82
N GLU A 4 5.11 5.84 9.12
CA GLU A 4 3.95 5.13 9.63
C GLU A 4 2.78 5.29 8.66
N ILE A 5 2.12 4.18 8.32
CA ILE A 5 0.90 4.22 7.52
C ILE A 5 -0.20 4.92 8.32
N THR A 6 -0.67 6.05 7.80
CA THR A 6 -1.72 6.86 8.43
C THR A 6 -3.06 6.14 8.46
N LYS A 7 -4.00 6.62 9.28
CA LYS A 7 -5.37 6.05 9.33
C LYS A 7 -6.09 6.17 7.98
N GLU A 8 -5.86 7.24 7.24
CA GLU A 8 -6.49 7.48 5.93
C GLU A 8 -5.96 6.50 4.89
N MET A 9 -4.64 6.29 4.84
CA MET A 9 -4.04 5.27 3.98
C MET A 9 -4.58 3.87 4.31
N LYS A 10 -4.70 3.51 5.60
CA LYS A 10 -5.32 2.22 6.01
C LYS A 10 -6.77 2.10 5.52
N LYS A 11 -7.54 3.18 5.59
CA LYS A 11 -8.93 3.20 5.10
C LYS A 11 -8.97 2.98 3.58
N LYS A 12 -8.15 3.70 2.81
CA LYS A 12 -8.03 3.52 1.36
C LYS A 12 -7.61 2.11 0.97
N ILE A 13 -6.62 1.54 1.65
CA ILE A 13 -6.20 0.14 1.42
C ILE A 13 -7.37 -0.82 1.67
N LYS A 14 -8.15 -0.61 2.75
CA LYS A 14 -9.30 -1.47 3.08
C LYS A 14 -10.45 -1.33 2.08
N GLU A 15 -10.71 -0.14 1.57
CA GLU A 15 -11.73 0.11 0.54
C GLU A 15 -11.31 -0.44 -0.82
N TRP A 16 -10.03 -0.32 -1.16
CA TRP A 16 -9.44 -0.89 -2.37
C TRP A 16 -9.32 -2.42 -2.32
N ASP A 17 -9.13 -2.99 -1.13
CA ASP A 17 -8.97 -4.42 -0.92
C ASP A 17 -10.26 -5.20 -1.17
N SER A 18 -10.47 -5.56 -2.43
CA SER A 18 -11.53 -6.48 -2.86
C SER A 18 -11.06 -7.93 -3.02
N CYS A 19 -9.79 -8.24 -2.68
CA CYS A 19 -9.21 -9.55 -2.93
C CYS A 19 -9.43 -10.47 -1.72
N LYS A 20 -10.16 -11.58 -1.89
CA LYS A 20 -10.22 -12.64 -0.89
C LYS A 20 -8.87 -13.37 -0.88
N ALA A 21 -8.21 -13.37 0.28
CA ALA A 21 -7.00 -14.14 0.46
C ALA A 21 -7.36 -15.64 0.47
N ILE A 22 -6.99 -16.35 -0.59
CA ILE A 22 -7.10 -17.80 -0.65
C ILE A 22 -5.77 -18.33 -0.13
N ASP A 23 -5.77 -18.74 1.13
CA ASP A 23 -4.71 -19.50 1.80
C ASP A 23 -3.27 -19.03 1.49
N VAL A 24 -2.95 -17.80 1.90
CA VAL A 24 -1.57 -17.28 1.79
C VAL A 24 -0.78 -17.61 3.06
N SER A 25 0.30 -18.37 2.90
CA SER A 25 1.29 -18.60 3.95
C SER A 25 2.20 -17.40 4.21
N GLY A 26 1.98 -16.26 3.53
CA GLY A 26 2.80 -15.05 3.58
C GLY A 26 1.99 -13.76 3.68
N ALA A 27 2.68 -12.61 3.66
CA ALA A 27 2.04 -11.31 3.71
C ALA A 27 1.20 -11.04 2.44
N LYS A 28 -0.03 -10.56 2.62
CA LYS A 28 -0.94 -10.22 1.51
C LYS A 28 -0.50 -8.99 0.72
N PHE A 29 0.11 -8.03 1.40
CA PHE A 29 0.49 -6.73 0.84
C PHE A 29 1.98 -6.49 1.00
N SER A 30 2.60 -6.02 -0.08
CA SER A 30 3.95 -5.47 -0.11
C SER A 30 3.88 -3.95 -0.27
N TYR A 31 4.71 -3.23 0.49
CA TYR A 31 4.76 -1.78 0.49
C TYR A 31 6.09 -1.32 -0.07
N THR A 32 6.05 -0.45 -1.08
CA THR A 32 7.25 0.15 -1.68
C THR A 32 7.23 1.64 -1.42
N PHE A 33 8.35 2.14 -0.90
CA PHE A 33 8.55 3.55 -0.59
C PHE A 33 9.73 4.04 -1.41
N ILE A 34 9.49 4.94 -2.35
CA ILE A 34 10.52 5.48 -3.23
C ILE A 34 10.68 6.97 -2.89
N PRO A 35 11.72 7.36 -2.15
CA PRO A 35 12.01 8.77 -1.92
C PRO A 35 12.44 9.40 -3.25
N THR A 36 11.84 10.52 -3.59
CA THR A 36 12.12 11.32 -4.79
C THR A 36 12.41 12.76 -4.39
N SER A 37 12.92 13.57 -5.32
CA SER A 37 13.15 15.00 -5.08
C SER A 37 11.86 15.81 -4.87
N LEU A 38 10.69 15.24 -5.18
CA LEU A 38 9.37 15.89 -5.07
C LEU A 38 8.53 15.37 -3.89
N GLY A 39 8.97 14.33 -3.19
CA GLY A 39 8.20 13.63 -2.16
C GLY A 39 8.53 12.14 -2.10
N THR A 40 7.70 11.32 -1.46
CA THR A 40 7.84 9.85 -1.47
C THR A 40 6.67 9.26 -2.22
N VAL A 41 7.00 8.44 -3.21
CA VAL A 41 6.02 7.61 -3.90
C VAL A 41 5.74 6.38 -3.05
N ILE A 42 4.46 6.08 -2.83
CA ILE A 42 4.02 4.99 -1.97
C ILE A 42 3.15 4.04 -2.77
N HIS A 43 3.62 2.82 -2.94
CA HIS A 43 2.88 1.76 -3.65
C HIS A 43 2.54 0.62 -2.70
N VAL A 44 1.28 0.20 -2.73
CA VAL A 44 0.80 -1.01 -2.06
C VAL A 44 0.48 -2.04 -3.12
N ASN A 45 1.28 -3.09 -3.20
CA ASN A 45 1.05 -4.20 -4.11
C ASN A 45 0.37 -5.35 -3.37
N CYS A 46 -0.68 -5.93 -3.96
CA CYS A 46 -1.29 -7.14 -3.46
C CYS A 46 -0.65 -8.35 -4.12
N ASP A 47 0.03 -9.19 -3.35
CA ASP A 47 0.77 -10.31 -3.89
C ASP A 47 -0.11 -11.47 -4.38
N ILE A 48 -1.40 -11.43 -4.06
CA ILE A 48 -2.42 -12.42 -4.47
C ILE A 48 -2.99 -12.08 -5.85
N CYS A 49 -3.52 -10.86 -6.00
CA CYS A 49 -4.16 -10.42 -7.24
C CYS A 49 -3.25 -9.59 -8.16
N LYS A 50 -2.01 -9.33 -7.73
CA LYS A 50 -0.99 -8.55 -8.45
C LYS A 50 -1.45 -7.14 -8.84
N ARG A 51 -2.46 -6.60 -8.15
CA ARG A 51 -2.90 -5.21 -8.30
C ARG A 51 -2.04 -4.30 -7.44
N THR A 52 -1.76 -3.11 -7.95
CA THR A 52 -1.03 -2.07 -7.24
C THR A 52 -1.96 -0.89 -6.95
N LEU A 53 -1.90 -0.36 -5.73
CA LEU A 53 -2.54 0.87 -5.30
C LEU A 53 -1.46 1.93 -5.12
N ASP A 54 -1.66 3.09 -5.74
CA ASP A 54 -0.81 4.26 -5.54
C ASP A 54 -1.40 5.15 -4.43
N LEU A 55 -0.58 5.46 -3.43
CA LEU A 55 -0.89 6.29 -2.27
C LEU A 55 0.03 7.52 -2.19
N THR A 56 0.71 7.89 -3.28
CA THR A 56 1.65 9.02 -3.32
C THR A 56 0.99 10.33 -2.93
N ASP A 57 -0.25 10.56 -3.37
CA ASP A 57 -1.00 11.79 -3.09
C ASP A 57 -1.54 11.86 -1.66
N ASP A 58 -1.49 10.76 -0.90
CA ASP A 58 -1.97 10.68 0.49
C ASP A 58 -0.88 11.01 1.52
N TRP A 59 0.28 11.45 1.06
CA TRP A 59 1.41 11.85 1.89
C TRP A 59 1.62 13.37 1.89
N GLY A 60 0.58 14.10 2.28
CA GLY A 60 0.55 15.56 2.39
C GLY A 60 -0.14 16.03 3.66
#